data_AF-A0A2V3U366-F1
#
_entry.id   AF-A0A2V3U366-F1
#
_cell.length_a   1.000
_cell.length_b   1.000
_cell.length_c   1.000
_cell.angle_alpha   90.00
_cell.angle_beta   90.00
_cell.angle_gamma   90.00
#
_symmetry.space_group_name_H-M   'P 1'
#
loop_
_entity.id
_entity.type
_entity.pdbx_description
1 polymer ?
#
loop_
_entity_poly.entity_id
_entity_poly.type
_entity_poly.pdbx_seq_one_letter_code
_entity_poly.pdbx_strand_id
1 'polypeptide(L)'
;MDDEGDRTVGGYRLKQTCWACPEQYDVFRGAEQVGYLRLRHGRFDASVPDVDGGIVYEAMPKGDGRFEDDERDRFLREAVAAIDEALRLNP
;
A
#
# COMPACT_ATOMS: atom_id res chain seq x y z
N MET A 1 2.71 -2.80 23.66
CA MET A 1 2.60 -1.74 22.63
C MET A 1 2.39 -2.53 21.37
N ASP A 2 1.12 -2.89 21.22
CA ASP A 2 0.70 -4.04 20.43
C ASP A 2 0.46 -3.51 19.02
N ASP A 3 1.43 -3.82 18.15
CA ASP A 3 1.47 -3.42 16.74
C ASP A 3 0.54 -4.35 15.94
N GLU A 4 -0.77 -4.25 16.23
CA GLU A 4 -1.81 -5.20 15.77
C GLU A 4 -2.33 -4.87 14.36
N GLY A 5 -1.42 -4.57 13.42
CA GLY A 5 -1.78 -4.18 12.04
C GLY A 5 -0.63 -4.15 11.03
N ASP A 6 0.61 -4.36 11.45
CA ASP A 6 1.79 -4.38 10.56
C ASP A 6 1.82 -5.68 9.73
N ARG A 7 1.96 -5.55 8.41
CA ARG A 7 2.12 -6.67 7.46
C ARG A 7 3.47 -6.59 6.78
N THR A 8 4.03 -7.72 6.37
CA THR A 8 5.27 -7.75 5.59
C THR A 8 5.03 -8.36 4.22
N VAL A 9 5.41 -7.65 3.17
CA VAL A 9 5.25 -8.07 1.77
C VAL A 9 6.55 -7.77 1.03
N GLY A 10 7.19 -8.79 0.45
CA GLY A 10 8.39 -8.60 -0.37
C GLY A 10 9.58 -7.92 0.34
N GLY A 11 9.66 -7.98 1.68
CA GLY A 11 10.68 -7.29 2.47
C GLY A 11 10.32 -5.84 2.86
N TYR A 12 9.14 -5.37 2.48
CA TYR A 12 8.57 -4.09 2.89
C TYR A 12 7.59 -4.29 4.05
N ARG A 13 7.59 -3.34 4.98
CA ARG A 13 6.66 -3.32 6.12
C ARG A 13 5.52 -2.36 5.81
N LEU A 14 4.31 -2.88 5.81
CA LEU A 14 3.07 -2.15 5.54
C LEU A 14 2.41 -1.88 6.88
N LYS A 15 2.45 -0.63 7.32
CA LYS A 15 1.79 -0.19 8.54
C LYS A 15 0.40 0.30 8.23
N GLN A 16 -0.60 -0.44 8.68
CA GLN A 16 -1.98 -0.01 8.51
C GLN A 16 -2.25 1.22 9.38
N THR A 17 -2.56 2.36 8.76
CA THR A 17 -2.84 3.61 9.47
C THR A 17 -4.34 3.85 9.63
N CYS A 18 -5.14 3.27 8.74
CA CYS A 18 -6.59 3.21 8.83
C CYS A 18 -7.08 1.88 8.24
N TRP A 19 -7.99 1.21 8.94
CA TRP A 19 -8.44 -0.14 8.57
C TRP A 19 -9.65 -0.16 7.63
N ALA A 20 -10.41 0.93 7.52
CA ALA A 20 -11.51 1.10 6.57
C ALA A 20 -11.93 2.57 6.38
N CYS A 21 -12.36 2.89 5.16
CA CYS A 21 -12.96 4.18 4.74
C CYS A 21 -12.15 5.44 5.07
N PRO A 22 -10.91 5.55 4.57
CA PRO A 22 -10.27 4.63 3.63
C PRO A 22 -9.34 3.62 4.31
N GLU A 23 -9.19 2.43 3.74
CA GLU A 23 -8.13 1.51 4.14
C GLU A 23 -6.79 2.05 3.64
N GLN A 24 -5.82 2.25 4.53
CA GLN A 24 -4.58 2.98 4.28
C GLN A 24 -3.37 2.27 4.88
N TYR A 25 -2.25 2.32 4.18
CA TYR A 25 -0.96 1.79 4.64
C TYR A 25 0.20 2.73 4.34
N ASP A 26 1.07 2.93 5.31
CA ASP A 26 2.41 3.46 5.06
C ASP A 26 3.34 2.29 4.74
N VAL A 27 4.13 2.41 3.66
CA VAL A 27 5.04 1.36 3.19
C VAL A 27 6.47 1.76 3.55
N PHE A 28 7.14 0.91 4.34
CA PHE A 28 8.49 1.14 4.81
C PHE A 28 9.49 0.14 4.23
N ARG A 29 10.69 0.62 3.88
CA ARG A 29 11.88 -0.19 3.64
C ARG A 29 12.90 0.10 4.74
N GLY A 30 12.99 -0.80 5.72
CA GLY A 30 13.72 -0.50 6.96
C GLY A 30 13.01 0.58 7.77
N ALA A 31 13.67 1.72 8.01
CA ALA A 31 13.12 2.85 8.76
C ALA A 31 12.53 3.96 7.86
N GLU A 32 12.76 3.89 6.55
CA GLU A 32 12.33 4.91 5.59
C GLU A 32 10.96 4.58 5.01
N GLN A 33 10.05 5.57 4.99
CA GLN A 33 8.80 5.47 4.24
C GLN A 33 9.09 5.67 2.77
N VAL A 34 8.69 4.70 1.95
CA VAL A 34 9.00 4.64 0.52
C VAL A 34 7.75 4.43 -0.34
N GLY A 35 6.58 4.33 0.28
CA GLY A 35 5.32 4.42 -0.42
C GLY A 35 4.14 4.62 0.50
N TYR A 36 2.99 4.81 -0.13
CA TYR A 36 1.72 4.98 0.53
C TYR A 36 0.63 4.26 -0.27
N LEU A 37 -0.23 3.51 0.41
CA LEU A 37 -1.31 2.74 -0.19
C LEU A 37 -2.65 3.25 0.32
N ARG A 38 -3.64 3.38 -0.56
CA ARG A 38 -4.97 3.86 -0.18
C ARG A 38 -6.07 3.26 -1.04
N LEU A 39 -7.08 2.70 -0.38
CA LEU A 39 -8.34 2.29 -1.00
C LEU A 39 -9.47 3.22 -0.57
N ARG A 40 -10.03 3.96 -1.54
CA ARG A 40 -11.18 4.84 -1.31
C ARG A 40 -12.10 4.87 -2.52
N HIS A 41 -13.40 4.71 -2.27
CA HIS A 41 -14.46 4.78 -3.29
C HIS A 41 -14.20 3.78 -4.44
N GLY A 42 -13.81 2.55 -4.08
CA GLY A 42 -13.49 1.49 -5.03
C GLY A 42 -12.17 1.66 -5.80
N ARG A 43 -11.41 2.74 -5.56
CA ARG A 43 -10.10 2.97 -6.16
C ARG A 43 -8.99 2.68 -5.17
N PHE A 44 -8.11 1.77 -5.53
CA PHE A 44 -6.87 1.49 -4.81
C PHE A 44 -5.68 2.06 -5.57
N ASP A 45 -4.87 2.87 -4.91
CA ASP A 45 -3.66 3.45 -5.48
C ASP A 45 -2.45 3.27 -4.57
N ALA A 46 -1.27 3.19 -5.20
CA ALA A 46 0.03 3.24 -4.54
C ALA A 46 0.83 4.44 -5.07
N SER A 47 1.37 5.23 -4.16
CA SER A 47 2.19 6.40 -4.49
C SER A 47 3.59 6.31 -3.90
N VAL A 48 4.56 6.95 -4.56
CA VAL A 48 5.98 7.01 -4.17
C VAL A 48 6.46 8.46 -4.20
N PRO A 49 7.22 8.93 -3.19
CA PRO A 49 7.68 8.18 -2.01
C PRO A 49 6.64 8.06 -0.90
N ASP A 50 5.59 8.87 -0.93
CA ASP A 50 4.58 8.97 0.12
C ASP A 50 3.23 9.43 -0.47
N VAL A 51 2.33 9.93 0.38
CA VAL A 51 0.99 10.41 0.01
C VAL A 51 1.00 11.57 -0.99
N ASP A 52 2.04 12.41 -1.01
CA ASP A 52 2.19 13.52 -1.96
C ASP A 52 2.99 13.10 -3.20
N GLY A 53 3.34 11.82 -3.28
CA GLY A 53 4.10 11.20 -4.36
C GLY A 53 3.33 10.97 -5.66
N GLY A 54 4.07 10.51 -6.68
CA GLY A 54 3.48 10.06 -7.95
C GLY A 54 2.84 8.68 -7.81
N ILE A 55 1.69 8.47 -8.46
CA ILE A 55 1.02 7.16 -8.49
C ILE A 55 1.80 6.21 -9.39
N VAL A 56 2.21 5.07 -8.82
CA VAL A 56 2.96 4.00 -9.52
C VAL A 56 2.11 2.75 -9.76
N TYR A 57 0.99 2.64 -9.06
CA TYR A 57 0.03 1.55 -9.23
C TYR A 57 -1.39 2.04 -8.98
N GLU A 58 -2.35 1.56 -9.77
CA GLU A 58 -3.77 1.83 -9.62
C GLU A 58 -4.57 0.57 -9.95
N ALA A 59 -5.61 0.30 -9.15
CA ALA A 59 -6.55 -0.78 -9.39
C ALA A 59 -7.97 -0.42 -8.92
N MET A 60 -8.95 -1.20 -9.40
CA MET A 60 -10.35 -1.12 -8.99
C MET A 60 -10.77 -2.45 -8.32
N PRO A 61 -10.43 -2.66 -7.04
CA PRO A 61 -10.90 -3.82 -6.27
C PRO A 61 -12.43 -3.86 -6.13
N LYS A 62 -12.98 -5.00 -5.71
CA LYS A 62 -14.41 -5.14 -5.41
C LYS A 62 -14.84 -4.26 -4.24
N GLY A 63 -13.97 -4.13 -3.23
CA GLY A 63 -14.25 -3.36 -2.03
C GLY A 63 -14.25 -1.84 -2.23
N ASP A 64 -15.19 -1.15 -1.57
CA ASP A 64 -15.44 0.30 -1.77
C ASP A 64 -14.67 1.22 -0.79
N GLY A 65 -14.21 0.69 0.34
CA GLY A 65 -13.39 1.42 1.31
C GLY A 65 -12.50 0.54 2.16
N ARG A 66 -12.55 -0.76 1.91
CA ARG A 66 -11.79 -1.84 2.52
C ARG A 66 -11.76 -2.96 1.47
N PHE A 67 -10.65 -3.66 1.32
CA PHE A 67 -10.61 -4.82 0.43
C PHE A 67 -11.51 -5.94 0.93
N GLU A 68 -12.10 -6.68 0.00
CA GLU A 68 -12.63 -8.01 0.28
C GLU A 68 -11.48 -8.95 0.69
N ASP A 69 -11.77 -9.97 1.49
CA ASP A 69 -10.74 -10.83 2.08
C ASP A 69 -10.01 -11.68 1.01
N ASP A 70 -10.63 -11.93 -0.14
CA ASP A 70 -10.07 -12.73 -1.25
C ASP A 70 -9.12 -11.94 -2.18
N GLU A 71 -9.10 -10.61 -2.09
CA GLU A 71 -8.37 -9.76 -3.03
C GLU A 71 -7.25 -8.93 -2.39
N ARG A 72 -7.33 -8.69 -1.07
CA ARG A 72 -6.40 -7.84 -0.31
C ARG A 72 -4.93 -8.22 -0.56
N ASP A 73 -4.58 -9.47 -0.33
CA ASP A 73 -3.18 -9.92 -0.41
C ASP A 73 -2.61 -9.81 -1.83
N ARG A 74 -3.46 -10.02 -2.85
CA ARG A 74 -3.06 -9.83 -4.25
C ARG A 74 -2.73 -8.37 -4.52
N PHE A 75 -3.64 -7.45 -4.19
CA PHE A 75 -3.45 -6.02 -4.44
C PHE A 75 -2.29 -5.43 -3.66
N LEU A 76 -2.10 -5.84 -2.40
CA LEU A 76 -0.94 -5.40 -1.61
C LEU A 76 0.39 -5.89 -2.23
N ARG A 77 0.45 -7.12 -2.74
CA ARG A 77 1.65 -7.65 -3.43
C ARG A 77 1.95 -6.90 -4.73
N GLU A 78 0.94 -6.66 -5.55
CA GLU A 78 1.10 -5.92 -6.80
C GLU A 78 1.55 -4.49 -6.57
N ALA A 79 0.94 -3.78 -5.61
CA ALA A 79 1.34 -2.43 -5.24
C ALA A 79 2.78 -2.35 -4.72
N VAL A 80 3.20 -3.30 -3.88
CA VAL A 80 4.59 -3.35 -3.38
C VAL A 80 5.58 -3.65 -4.50
N ALA A 81 5.24 -4.51 -5.45
CA ALA A 81 6.08 -4.77 -6.61
C ALA A 81 6.27 -3.51 -7.47
N ALA A 82 5.20 -2.73 -7.68
CA ALA A 82 5.27 -1.46 -8.41
C ALA A 82 6.10 -0.39 -7.68
N ILE A 83 5.99 -0.30 -6.35
CA ILE A 83 6.84 0.56 -5.53
C ILE A 83 8.31 0.17 -5.68
N ASP A 84 8.63 -1.12 -5.55
CA ASP A 84 9.99 -1.65 -5.68
C ASP A 84 10.57 -1.39 -7.09
N GLU A 85 9.77 -1.52 -8.14
CA GLU A 85 10.17 -1.15 -9.50
C GLU A 85 10.43 0.36 -9.64
N ALA A 86 9.54 1.21 -9.13
CA ALA A 86 9.69 2.66 -9.18
C ALA A 86 10.97 3.14 -8.47
N LEU A 87 11.29 2.53 -7.31
CA LEU A 87 12.52 2.82 -6.56
C LEU A 87 13.78 2.34 -7.29
N ARG A 88 13.70 1.30 -8.14
CA ARG A 88 14.84 0.87 -8.97
C ARG A 88 15.09 1.79 -10.16
N LEU A 89 14.04 2.39 -10.70
CA LEU A 89 14.13 3.31 -11.84
C LEU A 89 14.62 4.70 -11.43
N ASN A 90 14.43 5.10 -10.18
CA ASN A 90 14.88 6.37 -9.60
C ASN A 90 15.77 6.14 -8.36
N PRO A 91 17.07 5.83 -8.54
CA PRO A 91 18.02 5.55 -7.46
C PRO A 91 18.44 6.79 -6.65
#